data_AF-A0A3A5JIA0-F1
#
_entry.id   AF-A0A3A5JIA0-F1
#
_cell.length_a   1.000
_cell.length_b   1.000
_cell.length_c   1.000
_cell.angle_alpha   90.00
_cell.angle_beta   90.00
_cell.angle_gamma   90.00
#
_symmetry.space_group_name_H-M   'P 1'
#
loop_
_entity.id
_entity.type
_entity.pdbx_description
1 polymer ?
#
loop_
_entity_poly.entity_id
_entity_poly.type
_entity_poly.pdbx_seq_one_letter_code
_entity_poly.pdbx_strand_id
1 'polypeptide(L)'
;MNLPRSSGRVSNRRVTFLAVLVVVAAASIGVGVVGAQSGTTIDSCTTIDSPGTYTLSADLSADSTCIRIAASDVTLDGNGHTIEGGSSGVGVEASGDSTLSGVTVKKVETTGFTRGILFENAEDGTIAGSTTTGATEGITLLSTDDTTIKGSTATGNALGVELRKASGNTITGTTANDNKYGLHIERGSRHNEFTDDIASGNALWDFYSDRYSPGVDSDTSVTDLDMGSVTVDLSGTNVGARAEPVPGDGPSGQQAVGTGVRTTDYGEGSELSLTIHYTDGNVSGVDESSLALFSTDSGDSWSALDSSSVDAGANTVSATDVPHPATIAIFGTTGDSGSSGNADASADTGSSNDSGSAATDTATPTATATATPTATAAPTATLTATSTATETSTTTRTATATTATETPTESSAPTTTVPTADTADTTAVSASGSTTAAGTERAAATGPNASPTSSSNGPGFSLVAGLGALLVAAVLAVRRDR
;
A
#
# COMPACT_ATOMS: atom_id res chain seq x y z
N MET A 1 -96.53 50.91 40.84
CA MET A 1 -95.73 49.66 40.98
C MET A 1 -94.62 49.68 39.94
N ASN A 2 -93.47 49.11 40.31
CA ASN A 2 -92.12 49.58 40.00
C ASN A 2 -91.68 49.59 38.52
N LEU A 3 -91.16 50.78 38.16
CA LEU A 3 -90.12 51.22 37.23
C LEU A 3 -89.72 50.37 35.98
N PRO A 4 -89.63 51.02 34.79
CA PRO A 4 -89.24 50.39 33.53
C PRO A 4 -87.81 50.74 33.03
N ARG A 5 -87.45 49.99 31.99
CA ARG A 5 -86.40 50.16 30.96
C ARG A 5 -86.00 51.60 30.61
N SER A 6 -84.70 51.83 30.33
CA SER A 6 -84.19 52.54 29.14
C SER A 6 -82.68 52.81 29.20
N SER A 7 -81.94 52.19 28.27
CA SER A 7 -80.91 52.74 27.35
C SER A 7 -80.08 54.01 27.65
N GLY A 8 -78.78 53.90 27.34
CA GLY A 8 -77.82 54.99 27.02
C GLY A 8 -76.67 55.09 28.03
N ARG A 9 -75.40 55.40 27.74
CA ARG A 9 -74.62 55.75 26.54
C ARG A 9 -73.14 55.89 27.03
N VAL A 10 -72.16 55.78 26.12
CA VAL A 10 -70.91 56.61 26.06
C VAL A 10 -69.64 56.20 26.87
N SER A 11 -68.62 55.80 26.08
CA SER A 11 -67.26 56.37 25.96
C SER A 11 -66.05 55.88 26.78
N ASN A 12 -65.09 55.33 26.02
CA ASN A 12 -63.64 55.53 25.98
C ASN A 12 -62.86 55.86 27.27
N ARG A 13 -61.86 55.02 27.54
CA ARG A 13 -60.49 55.47 27.81
C ARG A 13 -59.47 54.48 27.23
N ARG A 14 -58.61 55.00 26.35
CA ARG A 14 -57.49 54.31 25.68
C ARG A 14 -56.39 54.02 26.69
N VAL A 15 -55.84 52.81 26.66
CA VAL A 15 -54.60 52.42 27.34
C VAL A 15 -53.46 52.54 26.32
N THR A 16 -52.47 53.37 26.63
CA THR A 16 -51.29 53.62 25.80
C THR A 16 -50.23 52.55 26.12
N PHE A 17 -49.90 51.68 25.18
CA PHE A 17 -48.71 50.81 25.26
C PHE A 17 -47.54 51.51 24.56
N LEU A 18 -46.47 51.78 25.31
CA LEU A 18 -45.16 52.14 24.77
C LEU A 18 -44.55 50.89 24.13
N ALA A 19 -44.38 50.89 22.81
CA ALA A 19 -43.58 49.90 22.10
C ALA A 19 -42.11 50.36 22.11
N VAL A 20 -41.24 49.57 22.76
CA VAL A 20 -39.78 49.71 22.69
C VAL A 20 -39.33 49.26 21.31
N LEU A 21 -38.78 50.19 20.52
CA LEU A 21 -38.22 49.92 19.20
C LEU A 21 -36.82 49.29 19.39
N VAL A 22 -36.74 47.96 19.31
CA VAL A 22 -35.46 47.23 19.21
C VAL A 22 -34.96 47.39 17.78
N VAL A 23 -33.91 48.19 17.58
CA VAL A 23 -33.17 48.24 16.31
C VAL A 23 -32.29 46.99 16.24
N VAL A 24 -32.79 45.96 15.56
CA VAL A 24 -31.98 44.81 15.16
C VAL A 24 -31.14 45.25 13.97
N ALA A 25 -29.84 45.48 14.20
CA ALA A 25 -28.87 45.61 13.12
C ALA A 25 -28.76 44.24 12.43
N ALA A 26 -29.39 44.10 11.27
CA ALA A 26 -29.15 42.96 10.39
C ALA A 26 -27.74 43.09 9.83
N ALA A 27 -26.76 42.47 10.49
CA ALA A 27 -25.51 42.12 9.84
C ALA A 27 -25.86 41.09 8.77
N SER A 28 -25.93 41.52 7.51
CA SER A 28 -25.93 40.63 6.38
C SER A 28 -24.63 39.84 6.42
N ILE A 29 -24.68 38.63 6.96
CA ILE A 29 -23.69 37.61 6.67
C ILE A 29 -23.78 37.46 5.15
N GLY A 30 -22.80 38.04 4.46
CA GLY A 30 -22.55 37.67 3.08
C GLY A 30 -22.26 36.19 3.13
N VAL A 31 -23.27 35.37 2.85
CA VAL A 31 -23.03 34.02 2.35
C VAL A 31 -22.26 34.28 1.07
N GLY A 32 -20.93 34.22 1.18
CA GLY A 32 -20.08 34.08 0.02
C GLY A 32 -20.63 32.87 -0.70
N VAL A 33 -21.35 33.10 -1.78
CA VAL A 33 -21.49 32.11 -2.83
C VAL A 33 -20.06 31.68 -3.08
N VAL A 34 -19.75 30.44 -2.69
CA VAL A 34 -18.54 29.75 -3.13
C VAL A 34 -18.64 29.86 -4.64
N GLY A 35 -17.91 30.82 -5.20
CA GLY A 35 -17.77 30.94 -6.64
C GLY A 35 -17.29 29.56 -7.06
N ALA A 36 -17.99 28.94 -8.01
CA ALA A 36 -17.42 27.82 -8.72
C ALA A 36 -16.07 28.32 -9.24
N GLN A 37 -14.98 27.94 -8.57
CA GLN A 37 -13.64 28.27 -9.03
C GLN A 37 -13.53 27.59 -10.39
N SER A 38 -13.56 28.40 -11.44
CA SER A 38 -13.36 27.90 -12.79
C SER A 38 -11.94 27.37 -12.83
N GLY A 39 -11.79 26.05 -12.90
CA GLY A 39 -10.47 25.41 -12.92
C GLY A 39 -9.61 25.95 -14.07
N THR A 40 -8.32 26.09 -13.82
CA THR A 40 -7.33 26.50 -14.81
C THR A 40 -6.95 25.31 -15.68
N THR A 41 -7.12 25.41 -17.00
CA THR A 41 -6.69 24.36 -17.93
C THR A 41 -5.18 24.43 -18.17
N ILE A 42 -4.52 23.28 -18.18
CA ILE A 42 -3.08 23.14 -18.46
C ILE A 42 -2.92 22.23 -19.69
N ASP A 43 -2.17 22.70 -20.68
CA ASP A 43 -1.86 21.98 -21.93
C ASP A 43 -0.35 21.80 -22.16
N SER A 44 0.46 22.19 -21.18
CA SER A 44 1.92 22.15 -21.22
C SER A 44 2.51 22.01 -19.81
N CYS A 45 3.69 21.41 -19.71
CA CYS A 45 4.41 21.28 -18.44
C CYS A 45 4.63 22.67 -17.80
N THR A 46 4.37 22.79 -16.51
CA THR A 46 4.34 24.09 -15.80
C THR A 46 4.61 23.93 -14.31
N THR A 47 4.91 25.06 -13.67
CA THR A 47 4.82 25.21 -12.23
C THR A 47 3.45 25.76 -11.85
N ILE A 48 2.84 25.18 -10.82
CA ILE A 48 1.63 25.63 -10.15
C ILE A 48 2.04 26.23 -8.80
N ASP A 49 2.08 27.55 -8.71
CA ASP A 49 2.58 28.31 -7.56
C ASP A 49 1.48 29.05 -6.78
N SER A 50 0.21 28.76 -7.12
CA SER A 50 -0.96 29.39 -6.50
C SER A 50 -2.04 28.35 -6.20
N PRO A 51 -2.71 28.43 -5.03
CA PRO A 51 -3.86 27.58 -4.70
C PRO A 51 -4.93 27.59 -5.80
N GLY A 52 -5.61 26.46 -5.97
CA GLY A 52 -6.71 26.35 -6.93
C GLY A 52 -6.82 24.99 -7.61
N THR A 53 -7.78 24.89 -8.52
CA THR A 53 -8.00 23.69 -9.31
C THR A 53 -7.40 23.85 -10.70
N TYR A 54 -6.62 22.87 -11.12
CA TYR A 54 -5.96 22.80 -12.41
C TYR A 54 -6.34 21.50 -13.09
N THR A 55 -6.59 21.53 -14.40
CA THR A 55 -7.03 20.34 -15.15
C THR A 55 -6.21 20.20 -16.42
N LEU A 56 -5.61 19.03 -16.64
CA LEU A 56 -4.93 18.75 -17.90
C LEU A 56 -5.96 18.69 -19.04
N SER A 57 -5.63 19.30 -20.17
CA SER A 57 -6.47 19.28 -21.38
C SER A 57 -5.82 18.56 -22.56
N ALA A 58 -4.60 18.05 -22.37
CA ALA A 58 -3.84 17.31 -23.36
C ALA A 58 -2.84 16.39 -22.66
N ASP A 59 -2.40 15.35 -23.37
CA ASP A 59 -1.24 14.58 -22.96
C ASP A 59 0.02 15.46 -23.08
N LEU A 60 0.93 15.28 -22.13
CA LEU A 60 2.14 16.09 -22.00
C LEU A 60 3.38 15.22 -22.19
N SER A 61 4.51 15.85 -22.51
CA SER A 61 5.81 15.18 -22.54
C SER A 61 6.92 16.08 -22.02
N ALA A 62 7.88 15.48 -21.31
CA ALA A 62 9.05 16.19 -20.78
C ALA A 62 10.29 15.29 -20.64
N ASP A 63 11.47 15.85 -20.87
CA ASP A 63 12.75 15.20 -20.56
C ASP A 63 13.22 15.47 -19.10
N SER A 64 12.45 16.26 -18.35
CA SER A 64 12.71 16.63 -16.95
C SER A 64 11.41 16.63 -16.16
N THR A 65 11.41 17.18 -14.95
CA THR A 65 10.16 17.39 -14.20
C THR A 65 9.13 18.15 -15.04
N CYS A 66 7.91 17.62 -15.17
CA CYS A 66 6.86 18.23 -16.00
C CYS A 66 5.95 19.17 -15.19
N ILE A 67 5.22 18.64 -14.20
CA ILE A 67 4.35 19.45 -13.36
C ILE A 67 4.97 19.60 -11.98
N ARG A 68 5.27 20.84 -11.58
CA ARG A 68 5.71 21.18 -10.22
C ARG A 68 4.61 21.93 -9.47
N ILE A 69 4.08 21.36 -8.41
CA ILE A 69 3.15 21.99 -7.49
C ILE A 69 3.97 22.58 -6.33
N ALA A 70 3.99 23.90 -6.23
CA ALA A 70 4.77 24.66 -5.25
C ALA A 70 3.90 25.44 -4.26
N ALA A 71 2.58 25.21 -4.27
CA ALA A 71 1.62 25.83 -3.36
C ALA A 71 0.68 24.81 -2.72
N SER A 72 0.26 25.09 -1.50
CA SER A 72 -0.80 24.37 -0.78
C SER A 72 -2.17 24.58 -1.45
N ASP A 73 -3.15 23.76 -1.06
CA ASP A 73 -4.54 23.86 -1.52
C ASP A 73 -4.68 23.80 -3.06
N VAL A 74 -3.83 22.99 -3.69
CA VAL A 74 -3.84 22.74 -5.14
C VAL A 74 -4.54 21.42 -5.43
N THR A 75 -5.48 21.43 -6.36
CA THR A 75 -5.99 20.22 -6.99
C THR A 75 -5.51 20.15 -8.43
N LEU A 76 -4.68 19.17 -8.76
CA LEU A 76 -4.37 18.77 -10.14
C LEU A 76 -5.28 17.59 -10.52
N ASP A 77 -6.18 17.83 -11.47
CA ASP A 77 -6.95 16.77 -12.13
C ASP A 77 -6.31 16.46 -13.50
N GLY A 78 -5.66 15.31 -13.59
CA GLY A 78 -5.09 14.82 -14.85
C GLY A 78 -6.16 14.52 -15.90
N ASN A 79 -7.43 14.38 -15.53
CA ASN A 79 -8.53 14.08 -16.45
C ASN A 79 -8.28 12.85 -17.36
N GLY A 80 -7.46 11.90 -16.89
CA GLY A 80 -7.04 10.72 -17.63
C GLY A 80 -5.93 10.94 -18.67
N HIS A 81 -5.32 12.13 -18.69
CA HIS A 81 -4.20 12.43 -19.59
C HIS A 81 -2.89 11.83 -19.10
N THR A 82 -2.07 11.43 -20.08
CA THR A 82 -0.73 10.90 -19.84
C THR A 82 0.31 12.02 -19.84
N ILE A 83 1.27 11.92 -18.93
CA ILE A 83 2.53 12.66 -18.94
C ILE A 83 3.64 11.66 -19.27
N GLU A 84 4.30 11.83 -20.40
CA GLU A 84 5.36 10.95 -20.88
C GLU A 84 6.76 11.56 -20.66
N GLY A 85 7.63 10.80 -19.99
CA GLY A 85 8.99 11.19 -19.63
C GLY A 85 10.10 10.58 -20.50
N GLY A 86 11.27 11.21 -20.48
CA GLY A 86 12.50 10.77 -21.16
C GLY A 86 13.43 9.85 -20.34
N SER A 87 12.92 9.13 -19.33
CA SER A 87 13.66 8.36 -18.30
C SER A 87 14.38 9.19 -17.24
N SER A 88 14.04 10.47 -17.09
CA SER A 88 14.59 11.38 -16.07
C SER A 88 13.53 12.29 -15.49
N GLY A 89 13.79 12.85 -14.30
CA GLY A 89 12.90 13.82 -13.66
C GLY A 89 11.67 13.19 -13.01
N VAL A 90 10.65 14.02 -12.78
CA VAL A 90 9.40 13.66 -12.09
C VAL A 90 8.17 14.01 -12.94
N GLY A 91 7.22 13.09 -13.06
CA GLY A 91 5.97 13.38 -13.79
C GLY A 91 5.18 14.51 -13.12
N VAL A 92 4.83 14.29 -11.85
CA VAL A 92 4.19 15.29 -10.97
C VAL A 92 4.95 15.37 -9.64
N GLU A 93 5.48 16.55 -9.33
CA GLU A 93 6.22 16.84 -8.09
C GLU A 93 5.45 17.87 -7.25
N ALA A 94 4.98 17.49 -6.06
CA ALA A 94 4.51 18.41 -5.04
C ALA A 94 5.66 18.69 -4.06
N SER A 95 6.27 19.87 -4.18
CA SER A 95 7.43 20.28 -3.39
C SER A 95 7.55 21.81 -3.38
N GLY A 96 7.58 22.41 -2.19
CA GLY A 96 7.62 23.85 -1.97
C GLY A 96 8.77 24.30 -1.07
N ASP A 97 8.88 25.62 -0.87
CA ASP A 97 9.87 26.22 0.05
C ASP A 97 9.53 25.96 1.54
N SER A 98 8.29 25.58 1.81
CA SER A 98 7.77 25.16 3.11
C SER A 98 6.97 23.87 2.94
N THR A 99 6.53 23.28 4.06
CA THR A 99 5.60 22.15 4.01
C THR A 99 4.34 22.54 3.24
N LEU A 100 4.01 21.76 2.21
CA LEU A 100 2.77 21.93 1.45
C LEU A 100 1.64 21.17 2.14
N SER A 101 0.45 21.74 2.18
CA SER A 101 -0.74 21.07 2.77
C SER A 101 -1.90 21.07 1.77
N GLY A 102 -2.76 20.05 1.81
CA GLY A 102 -3.99 20.02 1.02
C GLY A 102 -3.77 19.87 -0.49
N VAL A 103 -2.65 19.28 -0.91
CA VAL A 103 -2.39 19.00 -2.34
C VAL A 103 -3.11 17.74 -2.76
N THR A 104 -3.94 17.83 -3.79
CA THR A 104 -4.62 16.70 -4.43
C THR A 104 -4.11 16.49 -5.84
N VAL A 105 -3.59 15.29 -6.15
CA VAL A 105 -3.29 14.84 -7.52
C VAL A 105 -4.21 13.68 -7.84
N LYS A 106 -4.97 13.78 -8.94
CA LYS A 106 -5.90 12.71 -9.32
C LYS A 106 -5.94 12.47 -10.82
N LYS A 107 -6.21 11.23 -11.20
CA LYS A 107 -6.48 10.83 -12.60
C LYS A 107 -5.40 11.27 -13.58
N VAL A 108 -4.14 11.22 -13.15
CA VAL A 108 -2.99 11.44 -14.04
C VAL A 108 -2.30 10.11 -14.30
N GLU A 109 -1.85 9.91 -15.52
CA GLU A 109 -1.00 8.78 -15.89
C GLU A 109 0.42 9.28 -16.13
N THR A 110 1.42 8.65 -15.53
CA THR A 110 2.83 9.01 -15.72
C THR A 110 3.61 7.79 -16.20
N THR A 111 4.47 8.00 -17.20
CA THR A 111 5.34 6.95 -17.74
C THR A 111 6.71 7.52 -18.07
N GLY A 112 7.76 6.70 -17.97
CA GLY A 112 9.10 7.10 -18.40
C GLY A 112 9.76 8.18 -17.53
N PHE A 113 9.48 8.23 -16.23
CA PHE A 113 10.15 9.15 -15.30
C PHE A 113 11.09 8.41 -14.34
N THR A 114 12.01 9.12 -13.70
CA THR A 114 12.68 8.53 -12.52
C THR A 114 11.69 8.35 -11.39
N ARG A 115 10.79 9.33 -11.20
CA ARG A 115 9.70 9.28 -10.22
C ARG A 115 8.37 9.62 -10.90
N GLY A 116 7.35 8.77 -10.79
CA GLY A 116 6.05 9.03 -11.42
C GLY A 116 5.35 10.21 -10.77
N ILE A 117 4.97 10.02 -9.50
CA ILE A 117 4.37 11.04 -8.64
C ILE A 117 5.17 11.13 -7.35
N LEU A 118 5.61 12.32 -6.98
CA LEU A 118 6.35 12.59 -5.75
C LEU A 118 5.64 13.65 -4.93
N PHE A 119 5.33 13.34 -3.68
CA PHE A 119 5.07 14.34 -2.65
C PHE A 119 6.32 14.41 -1.76
N GLU A 120 6.88 15.61 -1.61
CA GLU A 120 8.07 15.86 -0.80
C GLU A 120 7.81 17.00 0.18
N ASN A 121 8.04 16.75 1.47
CA ASN A 121 7.78 17.71 2.53
C ASN A 121 6.35 18.27 2.45
N ALA A 122 5.37 17.38 2.56
CA ALA A 122 3.95 17.69 2.41
C ALA A 122 3.11 17.03 3.51
N GLU A 123 1.91 17.54 3.75
CA GLU A 123 0.94 17.01 4.72
C GLU A 123 -0.49 17.09 4.16
N ASP A 124 -1.44 16.35 4.74
CA ASP A 124 -2.86 16.40 4.38
C ASP A 124 -3.13 16.24 2.87
N GLY A 125 -2.31 15.43 2.20
CA GLY A 125 -2.32 15.26 0.76
C GLY A 125 -3.31 14.20 0.28
N THR A 126 -3.57 14.17 -1.03
CA THR A 126 -4.32 13.07 -1.67
C THR A 126 -3.77 12.73 -3.05
N ILE A 127 -3.48 11.45 -3.29
CA ILE A 127 -3.21 10.88 -4.62
C ILE A 127 -4.33 9.88 -4.95
N ALA A 128 -5.13 10.15 -5.98
CA ALA A 128 -6.32 9.35 -6.25
C ALA A 128 -6.49 8.93 -7.72
N GLY A 129 -6.75 7.64 -7.96
CA GLY A 129 -7.06 7.16 -9.32
C GLY A 129 -5.97 7.46 -10.35
N SER A 130 -4.70 7.51 -9.92
CA SER A 130 -3.58 7.86 -10.78
C SER A 130 -2.73 6.62 -11.09
N THR A 131 -2.07 6.62 -12.24
CA THR A 131 -1.26 5.48 -12.71
C THR A 131 0.19 5.90 -12.89
N THR A 132 1.13 5.11 -12.40
CA THR A 132 2.57 5.29 -12.61
C THR A 132 3.17 4.02 -13.18
N THR A 133 3.94 4.15 -14.28
CA THR A 133 4.47 2.99 -15.00
C THR A 133 5.92 3.19 -15.44
N GLY A 134 6.73 2.14 -15.28
CA GLY A 134 8.10 2.11 -15.82
C GLY A 134 9.05 3.12 -15.17
N ALA A 135 8.78 3.56 -13.94
CA ALA A 135 9.62 4.47 -13.18
C ALA A 135 10.59 3.74 -12.24
N THR A 136 11.62 4.45 -11.77
CA THR A 136 12.42 3.92 -10.65
C THR A 136 11.57 3.91 -9.38
N GLU A 137 10.89 5.00 -9.08
CA GLU A 137 9.95 5.12 -7.96
C GLU A 137 8.58 5.51 -8.54
N GLY A 138 7.55 4.68 -8.33
CA GLY A 138 6.22 4.88 -8.91
C GLY A 138 5.51 6.05 -8.25
N ILE A 139 4.95 5.80 -7.06
CA ILE A 139 4.36 6.82 -6.18
C ILE A 139 5.21 6.92 -4.93
N THR A 140 5.74 8.12 -4.64
CA THR A 140 6.66 8.35 -3.51
C THR A 140 6.13 9.41 -2.57
N LEU A 141 6.07 9.08 -1.27
CA LEU A 141 5.87 10.01 -0.16
C LEU A 141 7.19 10.17 0.60
N LEU A 142 7.79 11.37 0.51
CA LEU A 142 9.10 11.67 1.08
C LEU A 142 9.01 12.76 2.14
N SER A 143 9.22 12.40 3.41
CA SER A 143 8.98 13.31 4.54
C SER A 143 7.57 13.90 4.45
N THR A 144 6.60 13.02 4.21
CA THR A 144 5.21 13.37 3.95
C THR A 144 4.31 12.64 4.92
N ASP A 145 3.43 13.38 5.56
CA ASP A 145 2.58 12.87 6.63
C ASP A 145 1.09 13.04 6.30
N ASP A 146 0.23 12.31 6.99
CA ASP A 146 -1.25 12.46 6.96
C ASP A 146 -1.83 12.49 5.54
N THR A 147 -1.22 11.75 4.60
CA THR A 147 -1.60 11.74 3.18
C THR A 147 -2.34 10.47 2.81
N THR A 148 -3.34 10.59 1.94
CA THR A 148 -4.11 9.45 1.42
C THR A 148 -3.68 9.09 -0.01
N ILE A 149 -3.32 7.83 -0.25
CA ILE A 149 -3.23 7.24 -1.60
C ILE A 149 -4.43 6.30 -1.78
N LYS A 150 -5.26 6.53 -2.80
CA LYS A 150 -6.48 5.75 -3.00
C LYS A 150 -6.74 5.35 -4.44
N GLY A 151 -7.05 4.08 -4.66
CA GLY A 151 -7.51 3.59 -5.97
C GLY A 151 -6.50 3.83 -7.09
N SER A 152 -5.21 3.92 -6.75
CA SER A 152 -4.13 4.24 -7.69
C SER A 152 -3.40 2.97 -8.12
N THR A 153 -2.62 3.05 -9.18
CA THR A 153 -1.88 1.90 -9.73
C THR A 153 -0.42 2.28 -9.95
N ALA A 154 0.50 1.54 -9.34
CA ALA A 154 1.93 1.62 -9.59
C ALA A 154 2.41 0.28 -10.14
N THR A 155 2.75 0.22 -11.43
CA THR A 155 3.11 -1.04 -12.09
C THR A 155 4.38 -0.98 -12.93
N GLY A 156 5.18 -2.04 -12.93
CA GLY A 156 6.40 -2.09 -13.74
C GLY A 156 7.48 -1.12 -13.28
N ASN A 157 7.45 -0.67 -12.01
CA ASN A 157 8.42 0.25 -11.42
C ASN A 157 9.49 -0.53 -10.62
N ALA A 158 10.60 0.10 -10.24
CA ALA A 158 11.48 -0.56 -9.26
C ALA A 158 10.83 -0.55 -7.86
N LEU A 159 10.34 0.60 -7.41
CA LEU A 159 9.53 0.74 -6.20
C LEU A 159 8.11 1.12 -6.61
N GLY A 160 7.10 0.34 -6.23
CA GLY A 160 5.70 0.63 -6.56
C GLY A 160 5.17 1.84 -5.79
N VAL A 161 4.89 1.65 -4.51
CA VAL A 161 4.52 2.71 -3.56
C VAL A 161 5.59 2.79 -2.48
N GLU A 162 6.30 3.92 -2.40
CA GLU A 162 7.39 4.16 -1.44
C GLU A 162 7.00 5.19 -0.39
N LEU A 163 7.18 4.84 0.89
CA LEU A 163 7.03 5.72 2.04
C LEU A 163 8.38 5.88 2.75
N ARG A 164 8.96 7.09 2.68
CA ARG A 164 10.29 7.36 3.23
C ARG A 164 10.27 8.52 4.22
N LYS A 165 10.52 8.22 5.50
CA LYS A 165 10.34 9.16 6.62
C LYS A 165 8.92 9.73 6.65
N ALA A 166 7.92 8.91 6.37
CA ALA A 166 6.54 9.30 6.13
C ALA A 166 5.62 8.64 7.16
N SER A 167 4.77 9.40 7.83
CA SER A 167 3.97 8.91 8.96
C SER A 167 2.48 9.25 8.86
N GLY A 168 1.62 8.42 9.45
CA GLY A 168 0.19 8.71 9.50
C GLY A 168 -0.53 8.62 8.14
N ASN A 169 0.07 7.95 7.14
CA ASN A 169 -0.51 7.87 5.81
C ASN A 169 -1.50 6.72 5.68
N THR A 170 -2.51 6.90 4.84
CA THR A 170 -3.49 5.86 4.50
C THR A 170 -3.38 5.48 3.04
N ILE A 171 -3.12 4.21 2.76
CA ILE A 171 -3.09 3.63 1.43
C ILE A 171 -4.27 2.68 1.34
N THR A 172 -5.12 2.83 0.32
CA THR A 172 -6.31 1.98 0.22
C THR A 172 -6.74 1.70 -1.21
N GLY A 173 -7.11 0.44 -1.49
CA GLY A 173 -7.55 0.02 -2.81
C GLY A 173 -6.51 0.27 -3.91
N THR A 174 -5.22 0.31 -3.55
CA THR A 174 -4.10 0.63 -4.43
C THR A 174 -3.46 -0.64 -4.96
N THR A 175 -3.05 -0.63 -6.22
CA THR A 175 -2.41 -1.77 -6.88
C THR A 175 -0.92 -1.48 -7.12
N ALA A 176 -0.03 -2.26 -6.51
CA ALA A 176 1.41 -2.19 -6.63
C ALA A 176 1.99 -3.50 -7.22
N ASN A 177 1.72 -3.76 -8.50
CA ASN A 177 2.05 -5.02 -9.17
C ASN A 177 3.24 -4.96 -10.13
N ASP A 178 3.90 -6.09 -10.33
CA ASP A 178 4.99 -6.25 -11.30
C ASP A 178 6.14 -5.25 -11.09
N ASN A 179 6.35 -4.82 -9.85
CA ASN A 179 7.47 -3.95 -9.47
C ASN A 179 8.65 -4.80 -8.97
N LYS A 180 9.80 -4.19 -8.66
CA LYS A 180 10.82 -4.91 -7.87
C LYS A 180 10.38 -5.06 -6.41
N TYR A 181 9.83 -4.01 -5.82
CA TYR A 181 9.16 -4.01 -4.53
C TYR A 181 7.77 -3.39 -4.68
N GLY A 182 6.73 -4.01 -4.14
CA GLY A 182 5.35 -3.54 -4.21
C GLY A 182 5.10 -2.34 -3.29
N LEU A 183 4.76 -2.63 -2.03
CA LEU A 183 4.62 -1.66 -0.94
C LEU A 183 5.94 -1.57 -0.17
N HIS A 184 6.59 -0.42 -0.19
CA HIS A 184 7.94 -0.23 0.36
C HIS A 184 7.97 0.89 1.39
N ILE A 185 8.35 0.56 2.62
CA ILE A 185 8.36 1.47 3.76
C ILE A 185 9.78 1.52 4.33
N GLU A 186 10.40 2.70 4.41
CA GLU A 186 11.76 2.83 4.93
C GLU A 186 12.02 4.09 5.76
N ARG A 187 13.12 4.04 6.52
CA ARG A 187 13.74 5.19 7.21
C ARG A 187 12.86 5.84 8.28
N GLY A 188 12.21 5.03 9.10
CA GLY A 188 11.48 5.56 10.26
C GLY A 188 10.09 6.08 9.95
N SER A 189 9.49 5.66 8.82
CA SER A 189 8.06 5.82 8.53
C SER A 189 7.21 5.06 9.56
N ARG A 190 6.12 5.66 10.07
CA ARG A 190 5.34 5.11 11.20
C ARG A 190 3.84 5.33 11.08
N HIS A 191 3.04 4.53 11.79
CA HIS A 191 1.59 4.69 11.88
C HIS A 191 0.93 4.77 10.50
N ASN A 192 1.41 3.98 9.54
CA ASN A 192 0.83 3.94 8.21
C ASN A 192 -0.16 2.78 8.12
N GLU A 193 -1.28 3.02 7.45
CA GLU A 193 -2.35 2.06 7.29
C GLU A 193 -2.50 1.69 5.80
N PHE A 194 -2.51 0.39 5.51
CA PHE A 194 -2.73 -0.18 4.19
C PHE A 194 -3.95 -1.09 4.25
N THR A 195 -4.93 -0.87 3.38
CA THR A 195 -6.22 -1.59 3.45
C THR A 195 -6.79 -1.87 2.06
N ASP A 196 -7.16 -3.12 1.79
CA ASP A 196 -7.68 -3.59 0.50
C ASP A 196 -6.70 -3.34 -0.67
N ASP A 197 -5.40 -3.38 -0.40
CA ASP A 197 -4.37 -3.18 -1.41
C ASP A 197 -3.99 -4.49 -2.12
N ILE A 198 -3.46 -4.37 -3.32
CA ILE A 198 -2.98 -5.51 -4.13
C ILE A 198 -1.49 -5.30 -4.39
N ALA A 199 -0.64 -6.24 -4.01
CA ALA A 199 0.77 -6.24 -4.35
C ALA A 199 1.20 -7.65 -4.77
N SER A 200 1.30 -7.88 -6.07
CA SER A 200 1.53 -9.21 -6.65
C SER A 200 2.44 -9.14 -7.86
N GLY A 201 3.10 -10.27 -8.18
CA GLY A 201 4.04 -10.33 -9.30
C GLY A 201 5.32 -9.52 -9.08
N ASN A 202 5.56 -9.02 -7.86
CA ASN A 202 6.75 -8.26 -7.57
C ASN A 202 8.00 -9.16 -7.55
N ALA A 203 9.09 -8.67 -8.13
CA ALA A 203 10.30 -9.47 -8.35
C ALA A 203 11.02 -9.85 -7.05
N LEU A 204 10.90 -9.04 -6.00
CA LEU A 204 11.40 -9.34 -4.66
C LEU A 204 10.25 -9.48 -3.66
N TRP A 205 9.78 -8.37 -3.09
CA TRP A 205 8.81 -8.39 -1.99
C TRP A 205 7.55 -7.64 -2.36
N ASP A 206 6.40 -8.21 -1.97
CA ASP A 206 5.09 -7.59 -2.14
C ASP A 206 4.87 -6.53 -1.06
N PHE A 207 5.30 -6.83 0.17
CA PHE A 207 5.40 -5.91 1.29
C PHE A 207 6.83 -5.87 1.84
N TYR A 208 7.35 -4.68 2.11
CA TYR A 208 8.67 -4.47 2.65
C TYR A 208 8.70 -3.28 3.62
N SER A 209 9.26 -3.49 4.80
CA SER A 209 9.46 -2.49 5.85
C SER A 209 10.90 -2.57 6.37
N ASP A 210 11.67 -1.47 6.35
CA ASP A 210 13.06 -1.46 6.83
C ASP A 210 13.54 -0.22 7.60
N ARG A 211 14.75 -0.37 8.17
CA ARG A 211 15.58 0.66 8.80
C ARG A 211 14.88 1.40 9.92
N TYR A 212 14.33 0.62 10.84
CA TYR A 212 13.90 1.12 12.10
C TYR A 212 14.96 0.96 13.20
N SER A 213 14.94 1.85 14.18
CA SER A 213 15.79 1.72 15.37
C SER A 213 15.37 0.45 16.13
N PRO A 214 16.33 -0.37 16.62
CA PRO A 214 16.00 -1.61 17.34
C PRO A 214 15.05 -1.37 18.52
N GLY A 215 14.02 -2.20 18.63
CA GLY A 215 13.09 -2.20 19.77
C GLY A 215 12.02 -1.10 19.76
N VAL A 216 11.79 -0.48 18.61
CA VAL A 216 10.65 0.41 18.42
C VAL A 216 9.74 -0.31 17.41
N ASP A 217 8.42 -0.19 17.55
CA ASP A 217 7.45 -0.61 16.52
C ASP A 217 7.22 0.54 15.52
N SER A 218 7.09 0.20 14.24
CA SER A 218 6.63 1.14 13.21
C SER A 218 5.15 1.49 13.39
N ASP A 219 4.38 0.69 14.12
CA ASP A 219 2.93 0.81 14.24
C ASP A 219 2.23 0.82 12.86
N THR A 220 2.84 0.15 11.86
CA THR A 220 2.26 -0.02 10.53
C THR A 220 1.30 -1.20 10.54
N SER A 221 0.09 -0.98 10.05
CA SER A 221 -0.93 -2.02 9.88
C SER A 221 -1.27 -2.23 8.42
N VAL A 222 -1.31 -3.48 8.01
CA VAL A 222 -1.74 -3.91 6.68
C VAL A 222 -2.89 -4.89 6.85
N THR A 223 -4.03 -4.59 6.23
CA THR A 223 -5.24 -5.40 6.31
C THR A 223 -5.70 -5.76 4.90
N ASP A 224 -6.09 -7.02 4.69
CA ASP A 224 -6.61 -7.52 3.43
C ASP A 224 -5.65 -7.27 2.23
N LEU A 225 -4.35 -7.47 2.43
CA LEU A 225 -3.36 -7.37 1.35
C LEU A 225 -3.45 -8.60 0.44
N ASP A 226 -3.86 -8.41 -0.80
CA ASP A 226 -3.85 -9.44 -1.84
C ASP A 226 -2.46 -9.54 -2.49
N MET A 227 -1.74 -10.63 -2.19
CA MET A 227 -0.47 -10.97 -2.83
C MET A 227 -0.64 -11.90 -4.06
N GLY A 228 -1.84 -11.92 -4.63
CA GLY A 228 -2.24 -12.64 -5.84
C GLY A 228 -2.70 -14.07 -5.57
N SER A 229 -1.92 -14.86 -4.83
CA SER A 229 -2.26 -16.25 -4.50
C SER A 229 -2.55 -16.50 -3.01
N VAL A 230 -2.45 -15.45 -2.20
CA VAL A 230 -2.73 -15.45 -0.76
C VAL A 230 -3.11 -14.03 -0.34
N THR A 231 -4.09 -13.92 0.56
CA THR A 231 -4.46 -12.67 1.21
C THR A 231 -3.99 -12.71 2.66
N VAL A 232 -3.42 -11.61 3.14
CA VAL A 232 -2.84 -11.53 4.48
C VAL A 232 -3.20 -10.22 5.19
N ASP A 233 -3.29 -10.29 6.51
CA ASP A 233 -3.09 -9.12 7.36
C ASP A 233 -1.70 -9.22 7.98
N LEU A 234 -1.00 -8.11 8.10
CA LEU A 234 0.29 -8.09 8.77
C LEU A 234 0.55 -6.77 9.48
N SER A 235 1.31 -6.86 10.56
CA SER A 235 1.98 -5.73 11.18
C SER A 235 3.41 -6.14 11.46
N GLY A 236 4.36 -5.26 11.18
CA GLY A 236 5.75 -5.60 11.40
C GLY A 236 6.74 -4.53 11.01
N THR A 237 7.92 -4.66 11.60
CA THR A 237 9.02 -3.71 11.48
C THR A 237 10.26 -4.47 11.04
N ASN A 238 11.01 -3.94 10.07
CA ASN A 238 12.22 -4.59 9.55
C ASN A 238 11.95 -5.97 8.92
N VAL A 239 10.84 -6.11 8.18
CA VAL A 239 10.35 -7.36 7.61
C VAL A 239 10.07 -7.23 6.11
N GLY A 240 10.18 -8.32 5.38
CA GLY A 240 9.63 -8.46 4.03
C GLY A 240 8.68 -9.66 3.96
N ALA A 241 7.61 -9.54 3.17
CA ALA A 241 6.65 -10.60 2.92
C ALA A 241 6.32 -10.70 1.43
N ARG A 242 6.14 -11.94 0.95
CA ARG A 242 5.67 -12.24 -0.41
C ARG A 242 4.94 -13.57 -0.43
N ALA A 243 4.07 -13.76 -1.41
CA ALA A 243 3.48 -15.07 -1.68
C ALA A 243 4.55 -16.10 -2.10
N GLU A 244 4.50 -17.30 -1.54
CA GLU A 244 5.39 -18.42 -1.90
C GLU A 244 4.63 -19.75 -1.88
N PRO A 245 4.71 -20.58 -2.95
CA PRO A 245 4.17 -21.94 -2.92
C PRO A 245 4.75 -22.73 -1.75
N VAL A 246 3.90 -23.51 -1.07
CA VAL A 246 4.32 -24.31 0.08
C VAL A 246 5.40 -25.31 -0.34
N PRO A 247 6.63 -25.23 0.22
CA PRO A 247 7.71 -26.14 -0.14
C PRO A 247 7.57 -27.51 0.56
N GLY A 248 7.98 -28.56 -0.13
CA GLY A 248 8.00 -29.93 0.42
C GLY A 248 6.62 -30.51 0.70
N ASP A 249 6.58 -31.59 1.47
CA ASP A 249 5.36 -32.35 1.77
C ASP A 249 4.62 -31.86 3.03
N GLY A 250 5.18 -30.89 3.76
CA GLY A 250 4.62 -30.41 5.03
C GLY A 250 4.87 -31.33 6.24
N PRO A 251 4.28 -31.01 7.41
CA PRO A 251 4.29 -31.89 8.58
C PRO A 251 3.55 -33.21 8.32
N SER A 252 4.09 -34.32 8.83
CA SER A 252 3.47 -35.65 8.71
C SER A 252 2.03 -35.67 9.26
N GLY A 253 1.10 -36.21 8.45
CA GLY A 253 -0.31 -36.35 8.83
C GLY A 253 -1.13 -35.06 8.72
N GLN A 254 -0.58 -34.02 8.10
CA GLN A 254 -1.26 -32.76 7.85
C GLN A 254 -1.31 -32.46 6.36
N GLN A 255 -2.28 -31.64 5.97
CA GLN A 255 -2.48 -31.16 4.62
C GLN A 255 -2.32 -29.64 4.60
N ALA A 256 -1.57 -29.13 3.62
CA ALA A 256 -1.42 -27.69 3.40
C ALA A 256 -2.74 -27.07 2.92
N VAL A 257 -3.02 -25.85 3.38
CA VAL A 257 -4.20 -25.07 2.99
C VAL A 257 -3.74 -23.78 2.31
N GLY A 258 -4.08 -23.64 1.03
CA GLY A 258 -3.75 -22.44 0.25
C GLY A 258 -2.27 -22.30 -0.11
N THR A 259 -1.80 -21.05 -0.16
CA THR A 259 -0.42 -20.69 -0.50
C THR A 259 0.28 -20.16 0.75
N GLY A 260 1.58 -20.41 0.87
CA GLY A 260 2.39 -19.89 1.98
C GLY A 260 2.81 -18.44 1.78
N VAL A 261 3.42 -17.89 2.82
CA VAL A 261 4.01 -16.56 2.86
C VAL A 261 5.49 -16.71 3.20
N ARG A 262 6.34 -16.20 2.33
CA ARG A 262 7.77 -16.11 2.60
C ARG A 262 8.06 -14.82 3.34
N THR A 263 8.75 -14.94 4.46
CA THR A 263 9.20 -13.81 5.28
C THR A 263 10.72 -13.66 5.24
N THR A 264 11.19 -12.45 5.54
CA THR A 264 12.61 -12.14 5.78
C THR A 264 12.71 -11.05 6.83
N ASP A 265 13.87 -10.96 7.47
CA ASP A 265 14.24 -9.83 8.34
C ASP A 265 15.20 -8.85 7.65
N TYR A 266 15.25 -7.64 8.19
CA TYR A 266 16.14 -6.55 7.77
C TYR A 266 16.71 -5.79 8.97
N GLY A 267 17.71 -6.39 9.62
CA GLY A 267 18.43 -5.77 10.72
C GLY A 267 17.97 -6.26 12.09
N GLU A 268 18.35 -5.54 13.15
CA GLU A 268 18.02 -5.91 14.52
C GLU A 268 16.60 -5.45 14.90
N GLY A 269 15.94 -6.21 15.79
CA GLY A 269 14.62 -5.85 16.32
C GLY A 269 13.48 -6.02 15.30
N SER A 270 13.55 -7.05 14.46
CA SER A 270 12.47 -7.44 13.57
C SER A 270 11.34 -8.11 14.35
N GLU A 271 10.10 -7.73 14.08
CA GLU A 271 8.88 -8.29 14.66
C GLU A 271 7.82 -8.38 13.56
N LEU A 272 7.05 -9.48 13.57
CA LEU A 272 5.99 -9.75 12.61
C LEU A 272 4.81 -10.42 13.29
N SER A 273 3.63 -9.84 13.12
CA SER A 273 2.35 -10.54 13.27
C SER A 273 1.78 -10.79 11.88
N LEU A 274 1.23 -11.98 11.67
CA LEU A 274 0.70 -12.41 10.39
C LEU A 274 -0.64 -13.13 10.59
N THR A 275 -1.62 -12.73 9.80
CA THR A 275 -2.87 -13.46 9.58
C THR A 275 -2.90 -13.91 8.13
N ILE A 276 -3.12 -15.20 7.89
CA ILE A 276 -3.33 -15.75 6.55
C ILE A 276 -4.81 -16.08 6.39
N HIS A 277 -5.42 -15.55 5.33
CA HIS A 277 -6.81 -15.84 4.96
C HIS A 277 -6.89 -17.09 4.08
N TYR A 278 -7.94 -17.87 4.24
CA TYR A 278 -8.26 -19.01 3.39
C TYR A 278 -9.73 -18.96 2.91
N THR A 279 -10.08 -19.87 2.01
CA THR A 279 -11.45 -20.06 1.54
C THR A 279 -11.95 -21.45 1.88
N ASP A 280 -13.26 -21.65 1.93
CA ASP A 280 -13.89 -22.97 2.12
C ASP A 280 -13.39 -24.01 1.08
N GLY A 281 -12.99 -23.54 -0.11
CA GLY A 281 -12.39 -24.38 -1.14
C GLY A 281 -11.00 -24.91 -0.77
N ASN A 282 -10.22 -24.17 0.03
CA ASN A 282 -8.88 -24.55 0.44
C ASN A 282 -8.86 -25.64 1.52
N VAL A 283 -9.92 -25.75 2.32
CA VAL A 283 -10.01 -26.65 3.49
C VAL A 283 -10.78 -27.94 3.20
N SER A 284 -11.05 -28.25 1.93
CA SER A 284 -11.70 -29.51 1.56
C SER A 284 -10.89 -30.73 2.00
N GLY A 285 -11.47 -31.55 2.89
CA GLY A 285 -10.82 -32.74 3.45
C GLY A 285 -9.94 -32.47 4.68
N VAL A 286 -9.92 -31.25 5.18
CA VAL A 286 -9.16 -30.82 6.37
C VAL A 286 -10.13 -30.49 7.49
N ASP A 287 -9.79 -30.85 8.73
CA ASP A 287 -10.52 -30.38 9.90
C ASP A 287 -10.15 -28.92 10.18
N GLU A 288 -11.05 -27.99 9.90
CA GLU A 288 -10.83 -26.54 10.10
C GLU A 288 -10.45 -26.19 11.54
N SER A 289 -10.94 -26.94 12.54
CA SER A 289 -10.61 -26.69 13.94
C SER A 289 -9.16 -27.04 14.29
N SER A 290 -8.48 -27.77 13.41
CA SER A 290 -7.09 -28.19 13.56
C SER A 290 -6.08 -27.25 12.88
N LEU A 291 -6.56 -26.22 12.16
CA LEU A 291 -5.69 -25.36 11.38
C LEU A 291 -4.73 -24.59 12.28
N ALA A 292 -3.45 -24.59 11.90
CA ALA A 292 -2.42 -23.82 12.54
C ALA A 292 -1.38 -23.33 11.53
N LEU A 293 -0.68 -22.25 11.87
CA LEU A 293 0.49 -21.78 11.14
C LEU A 293 1.70 -22.60 11.53
N PHE A 294 2.44 -23.05 10.52
CA PHE A 294 3.73 -23.69 10.64
C PHE A 294 4.79 -22.87 9.94
N SER A 295 6.04 -23.00 10.39
CA SER A 295 7.20 -22.37 9.78
C SER A 295 8.23 -23.41 9.32
N THR A 296 9.00 -23.05 8.30
CA THR A 296 10.18 -23.79 7.86
C THR A 296 11.24 -22.86 7.24
N ASP A 297 12.52 -23.15 7.48
CA ASP A 297 13.63 -22.42 6.86
C ASP A 297 14.09 -23.09 5.54
N SER A 298 13.91 -24.41 5.41
CA SER A 298 14.43 -25.20 4.27
C SER A 298 13.35 -25.87 3.42
N GLY A 299 12.12 -26.00 3.94
CA GLY A 299 11.05 -26.79 3.31
C GLY A 299 11.00 -28.26 3.74
N ASP A 300 12.04 -28.76 4.42
CA ASP A 300 12.15 -30.20 4.78
C ASP A 300 11.62 -30.52 6.17
N SER A 301 11.57 -29.52 7.06
CA SER A 301 11.12 -29.67 8.44
C SER A 301 10.23 -28.49 8.81
N TRP A 302 9.04 -28.81 9.30
CA TRP A 302 8.04 -27.83 9.68
C TRP A 302 7.77 -27.88 11.18
N SER A 303 7.66 -26.70 11.79
CA SER A 303 7.35 -26.54 13.21
C SER A 303 6.09 -25.68 13.37
N ALA A 304 5.16 -26.12 14.21
CA ALA A 304 3.97 -25.33 14.55
C ALA A 304 4.40 -24.06 15.28
N LEU A 305 3.70 -22.96 15.05
CA LEU A 305 3.88 -21.73 15.82
C LEU A 305 3.03 -21.79 17.10
N ASP A 306 3.66 -21.59 18.25
CA ASP A 306 2.99 -21.66 19.56
C ASP A 306 1.88 -20.61 19.72
N SER A 307 2.03 -19.44 19.08
CA SER A 307 1.07 -18.34 19.07
C SER A 307 -0.06 -18.52 18.05
N SER A 308 -0.08 -19.63 17.29
CA SER A 308 -1.06 -19.86 16.24
C SER A 308 -2.48 -19.97 16.78
N SER A 309 -3.42 -19.29 16.13
CA SER A 309 -4.85 -19.33 16.44
C SER A 309 -5.68 -19.31 15.16
N VAL A 310 -6.65 -20.21 15.05
CA VAL A 310 -7.62 -20.24 13.95
C VAL A 310 -8.91 -19.51 14.34
N ASP A 311 -9.46 -18.72 13.42
CA ASP A 311 -10.84 -18.26 13.45
C ASP A 311 -11.57 -18.82 12.21
N ALA A 312 -12.29 -19.94 12.41
CA ALA A 312 -13.06 -20.59 11.36
C ALA A 312 -14.32 -19.81 10.95
N GLY A 313 -14.77 -18.84 11.76
CA GLY A 313 -15.87 -17.96 11.37
C GLY A 313 -15.43 -16.86 10.40
N ALA A 314 -14.17 -16.44 10.51
CA ALA A 314 -13.55 -15.43 9.65
C ALA A 314 -12.71 -16.03 8.51
N ASN A 315 -12.52 -17.35 8.48
CA ASN A 315 -11.63 -18.07 7.57
C ASN A 315 -10.17 -17.57 7.63
N THR A 316 -9.64 -17.41 8.85
CA THR A 316 -8.26 -16.93 9.07
C THR A 316 -7.49 -17.80 10.04
N VAL A 317 -6.16 -17.77 9.92
CA VAL A 317 -5.23 -18.30 10.93
C VAL A 317 -4.16 -17.25 11.19
N SER A 318 -3.99 -16.88 12.46
CA SER A 318 -3.10 -15.80 12.90
C SER A 318 -1.99 -16.30 13.82
N ALA A 319 -0.85 -15.63 13.81
CA ALA A 319 0.21 -15.78 14.79
C ALA A 319 0.94 -14.45 15.03
N THR A 320 1.46 -14.28 16.25
CA THR A 320 2.42 -13.23 16.61
C THR A 320 3.84 -13.83 16.68
N ASP A 321 4.86 -12.98 16.73
CA ASP A 321 6.26 -13.42 16.82
C ASP A 321 6.65 -14.39 15.68
N VAL A 322 6.16 -14.10 14.48
CA VAL A 322 6.30 -14.98 13.31
C VAL A 322 7.77 -15.06 12.89
N PRO A 323 8.35 -16.27 12.76
CA PRO A 323 9.75 -16.42 12.38
C PRO A 323 10.07 -15.80 11.02
N HIS A 324 11.27 -15.24 10.94
CA HIS A 324 11.85 -14.68 9.73
C HIS A 324 13.39 -14.74 9.80
N PRO A 325 14.09 -15.10 8.72
CA PRO A 325 13.55 -15.57 7.44
C PRO A 325 12.96 -16.98 7.53
N ALA A 326 11.71 -17.16 7.10
CA ALA A 326 11.06 -18.48 7.06
C ALA A 326 9.94 -18.50 6.01
N THR A 327 9.49 -19.68 5.62
CA THR A 327 8.20 -19.85 4.93
C THR A 327 7.15 -20.21 5.96
N ILE A 328 6.03 -19.49 5.94
CA ILE A 328 4.89 -19.69 6.83
C ILE A 328 3.72 -20.23 6.01
N ALA A 329 3.04 -21.26 6.49
CA ALA A 329 1.89 -21.82 5.79
C ALA A 329 0.86 -22.40 6.77
N ILE A 330 -0.39 -22.44 6.33
CA ILE A 330 -1.48 -23.10 7.08
C ILE A 330 -1.43 -24.61 6.81
N PHE A 331 -1.48 -25.40 7.88
CA PHE A 331 -1.71 -26.84 7.81
C PHE A 331 -2.82 -27.25 8.76
N GLY A 332 -3.55 -28.32 8.40
CA GLY A 332 -4.52 -28.97 9.29
C GLY A 332 -4.50 -30.49 9.12
N THR A 333 -5.07 -31.19 10.07
CA THR A 333 -5.22 -32.65 10.01
C THR A 333 -6.27 -33.02 8.98
N THR A 334 -6.04 -34.12 8.26
CA THR A 334 -7.05 -34.67 7.36
C THR A 334 -8.26 -35.12 8.19
N GLY A 335 -9.44 -34.57 7.92
CA GLY A 335 -10.66 -34.97 8.62
C GLY A 335 -10.94 -36.44 8.37
N ASP A 336 -11.09 -37.24 9.43
CA ASP A 336 -11.55 -38.63 9.29
C ASP A 336 -12.97 -38.58 8.73
N SER A 337 -13.08 -38.83 7.43
CA SER A 337 -14.36 -39.01 6.76
C SER A 337 -14.92 -40.38 7.17
N GLY A 338 -15.35 -40.49 8.44
CA GLY A 338 -16.14 -41.58 8.99
C GLY A 338 -15.67 -42.99 8.62
N SER A 339 -14.60 -43.48 9.25
CA SER A 339 -14.45 -44.93 9.41
C SER A 339 -15.29 -45.38 10.60
N SER A 340 -16.48 -45.91 10.34
CA SER A 340 -17.21 -46.75 11.30
C SER A 340 -16.47 -48.09 11.48
N GLY A 341 -15.31 -48.03 12.14
CA GLY A 341 -14.52 -49.17 12.57
C GLY A 341 -15.12 -49.77 13.83
N ASN A 342 -16.00 -50.76 13.64
CA ASN A 342 -16.47 -51.67 14.67
C ASN A 342 -15.29 -52.26 15.48
N ALA A 343 -15.15 -51.87 16.74
CA ALA A 343 -14.28 -52.52 17.71
C ALA A 343 -15.11 -53.02 18.90
N ASP A 344 -15.65 -54.23 18.72
CA ASP A 344 -16.00 -55.16 19.77
C ASP A 344 -14.70 -55.74 20.37
N ALA A 345 -14.44 -55.48 21.67
CA ALA A 345 -14.13 -56.51 22.67
C ALA A 345 -13.46 -55.93 23.95
N SER A 346 -14.23 -55.97 25.05
CA SER A 346 -13.90 -56.60 26.35
C SER A 346 -12.68 -56.17 27.19
N ALA A 347 -12.96 -55.55 28.34
CA ALA A 347 -12.54 -55.95 29.71
C ALA A 347 -13.13 -54.93 30.73
N ASP A 348 -14.26 -55.20 31.40
CA ASP A 348 -14.38 -55.83 32.73
C ASP A 348 -13.39 -55.33 33.81
N THR A 349 -13.85 -54.48 34.73
CA THR A 349 -14.12 -54.86 36.15
C THR A 349 -14.51 -53.64 37.01
N GLY A 350 -15.67 -53.73 37.68
CA GLY A 350 -15.80 -53.36 39.11
C GLY A 350 -16.54 -52.07 39.51
N SER A 351 -17.85 -52.21 39.77
CA SER A 351 -18.67 -51.69 40.91
C SER A 351 -18.40 -50.30 41.52
N SER A 352 -19.38 -49.45 41.88
CA SER A 352 -20.73 -49.72 42.42
C SER A 352 -21.60 -48.45 42.53
N ASN A 353 -22.91 -48.61 42.26
CA ASN A 353 -24.13 -47.92 42.73
C ASN A 353 -24.06 -46.55 43.45
N ASP A 354 -24.89 -45.59 43.00
CA ASP A 354 -26.16 -45.24 43.68
C ASP A 354 -27.14 -44.49 42.74
N SER A 355 -28.40 -44.50 43.15
CA SER A 355 -29.64 -44.44 42.39
C SER A 355 -30.23 -43.04 42.26
N GLY A 356 -31.05 -42.82 41.22
CA GLY A 356 -32.26 -42.01 41.40
C GLY A 356 -32.60 -40.99 40.31
N SER A 357 -33.66 -41.31 39.57
CA SER A 357 -34.78 -40.42 39.24
C SER A 357 -34.78 -39.64 37.91
N ALA A 358 -35.74 -40.08 37.10
CA ALA A 358 -36.68 -39.30 36.29
C ALA A 358 -36.19 -38.62 35.00
N ALA A 359 -36.66 -39.22 33.90
CA ALA A 359 -36.80 -38.61 32.60
C ALA A 359 -37.63 -37.32 32.65
N THR A 360 -37.25 -36.35 31.82
CA THR A 360 -38.20 -35.43 31.20
C THR A 360 -37.63 -34.97 29.87
N ASP A 361 -38.27 -35.40 28.79
CA ASP A 361 -38.05 -34.93 27.43
C ASP A 361 -38.15 -33.41 27.37
N THR A 362 -37.14 -32.74 26.85
CA THR A 362 -37.25 -31.35 26.42
C THR A 362 -36.98 -31.29 24.92
N ALA A 363 -38.04 -30.99 24.19
CA ALA A 363 -38.07 -30.89 22.74
C ALA A 363 -37.14 -29.78 22.22
N THR A 364 -36.40 -30.12 21.17
CA THR A 364 -35.68 -29.22 20.26
C THR A 364 -36.64 -28.22 19.60
N PRO A 365 -36.38 -26.90 19.60
CA PRO A 365 -37.09 -25.99 18.72
C PRO A 365 -36.55 -26.12 17.28
N THR A 366 -37.45 -26.47 16.37
CA THR A 366 -37.29 -26.40 14.92
C THR A 366 -36.81 -25.01 14.49
N ALA A 367 -35.65 -24.94 13.82
CA ALA A 367 -35.19 -23.73 13.17
C ALA A 367 -36.07 -23.41 11.94
N THR A 368 -36.62 -22.20 11.93
CA THR A 368 -37.35 -21.60 10.81
C THR A 368 -36.38 -21.34 9.65
N ALA A 369 -36.75 -21.76 8.43
CA ALA A 369 -35.99 -21.46 7.22
C ALA A 369 -35.97 -19.95 6.94
N THR A 370 -34.78 -19.35 6.98
CA THR A 370 -34.55 -17.97 6.52
C THR A 370 -34.33 -17.99 5.01
N ALA A 371 -35.06 -17.11 4.31
CA ALA A 371 -35.04 -16.99 2.87
C ALA A 371 -33.66 -16.52 2.34
N THR A 372 -33.18 -17.22 1.31
CA THR A 372 -32.02 -16.88 0.49
C THR A 372 -32.18 -15.51 -0.19
N PRO A 373 -31.23 -14.56 -0.05
CA PRO A 373 -31.20 -13.40 -0.93
C PRO A 373 -30.71 -13.80 -2.32
N THR A 374 -31.57 -13.58 -3.32
CA THR A 374 -31.26 -13.70 -4.75
C THR A 374 -30.12 -12.76 -5.14
N ALA A 375 -29.04 -13.32 -5.70
CA ALA A 375 -27.92 -12.57 -6.25
C ALA A 375 -28.39 -11.58 -7.34
N THR A 376 -28.04 -10.31 -7.17
CA THR A 376 -28.17 -9.29 -8.21
C THR A 376 -26.95 -9.40 -9.11
N ALA A 377 -27.16 -9.63 -10.41
CA ALA A 377 -26.11 -9.77 -11.40
C ALA A 377 -25.27 -8.48 -11.53
N ALA A 378 -23.95 -8.61 -11.40
CA ALA A 378 -22.99 -7.56 -11.75
C ALA A 378 -22.95 -7.37 -13.28
N PRO A 379 -22.83 -6.13 -13.79
CA PRO A 379 -22.85 -5.88 -15.22
C PRO A 379 -21.54 -6.35 -15.89
N THR A 380 -21.68 -7.19 -16.92
CA THR A 380 -20.61 -7.59 -17.82
C THR A 380 -20.16 -6.40 -18.67
N ALA A 381 -18.96 -5.88 -18.42
CA ALA A 381 -18.31 -4.92 -19.31
C ALA A 381 -17.89 -5.65 -20.60
N THR A 382 -18.58 -5.34 -21.70
CA THR A 382 -18.23 -5.81 -23.05
C THR A 382 -17.20 -4.84 -23.64
N LEU A 383 -15.94 -5.22 -23.70
CA LEU A 383 -14.92 -4.46 -24.43
C LEU A 383 -15.14 -4.65 -25.93
N THR A 384 -15.64 -3.61 -26.59
CA THR A 384 -15.71 -3.51 -28.05
C THR A 384 -14.46 -2.77 -28.53
N ALA A 385 -13.43 -3.50 -28.95
CA ALA A 385 -12.29 -2.90 -29.66
C ALA A 385 -12.70 -2.62 -31.12
N THR A 386 -12.84 -1.34 -31.47
CA THR A 386 -12.88 -0.89 -32.87
C THR A 386 -11.57 -0.15 -33.14
N SER A 387 -10.63 -0.80 -33.81
CA SER A 387 -9.43 -0.16 -34.35
C SER A 387 -9.73 0.40 -35.74
N THR A 388 -9.77 1.73 -35.85
CA THR A 388 -9.71 2.42 -37.15
C THR A 388 -8.28 2.89 -37.33
N ALA A 389 -7.47 2.12 -38.05
CA ALA A 389 -6.16 2.55 -38.51
C ALA A 389 -6.36 3.60 -39.62
N THR A 390 -5.86 4.82 -39.41
CA THR A 390 -5.65 5.81 -40.47
C THR A 390 -4.16 5.92 -40.70
N GLU A 391 -3.68 5.41 -41.83
CA GLU A 391 -2.33 5.65 -42.31
C GLU A 391 -2.19 7.14 -42.69
N THR A 392 -1.11 7.79 -42.24
CA THR A 392 -0.67 9.06 -42.84
C THR A 392 0.84 9.02 -43.08
N SER A 393 1.19 9.27 -44.33
CA SER A 393 2.47 9.09 -44.97
C SER A 393 3.56 10.03 -44.42
N THR A 394 4.70 9.47 -44.02
CA THR A 394 5.93 10.23 -43.73
C THR A 394 6.63 10.59 -45.04
N THR A 395 6.85 11.88 -45.27
CA THR A 395 7.63 12.36 -46.42
C THR A 395 9.12 12.40 -46.06
N THR A 396 9.91 11.63 -46.81
CA THR A 396 11.37 11.65 -46.83
C THR A 396 11.88 13.03 -47.23
N ARG A 397 12.83 13.60 -46.46
CA ARG A 397 13.72 14.65 -46.97
C ARG A 397 15.18 14.33 -46.69
N THR A 398 15.88 14.02 -47.77
CA THR A 398 17.32 13.91 -47.90
C THR A 398 18.00 15.24 -47.61
N ALA A 399 19.11 15.21 -46.86
CA ALA A 399 20.19 16.18 -46.99
C ALA A 399 21.54 15.47 -46.76
N THR A 400 22.38 15.51 -47.78
CA THR A 400 23.76 15.04 -47.83
C THR A 400 24.71 16.19 -47.49
N ALA A 401 25.71 15.96 -46.64
CA ALA A 401 27.07 16.52 -46.81
C ALA A 401 28.09 15.84 -45.87
N THR A 402 29.08 15.20 -46.49
CA THR A 402 30.39 14.73 -45.97
C THR A 402 31.30 15.96 -45.77
N THR A 403 32.25 16.07 -44.83
CA THR A 403 33.60 15.44 -44.81
C THR A 403 34.39 15.98 -43.57
N ALA A 404 35.51 15.31 -43.29
CA ALA A 404 36.24 15.14 -42.01
C ALA A 404 37.36 16.14 -41.64
N THR A 405 37.99 15.84 -40.47
CA THR A 405 39.41 16.09 -40.03
C THR A 405 39.70 17.53 -39.50
N GLU A 406 40.48 17.82 -38.44
CA GLU A 406 41.64 17.23 -37.75
C GLU A 406 41.73 17.62 -36.25
N THR A 407 42.54 16.88 -35.49
CA THR A 407 43.10 17.20 -34.16
C THR A 407 44.47 17.90 -34.30
N PRO A 408 44.86 18.80 -33.37
CA PRO A 408 46.06 18.56 -32.53
C PRO A 408 45.84 19.03 -31.05
N THR A 409 46.24 18.30 -30.00
CA THR A 409 47.58 18.27 -29.32
C THR A 409 48.10 19.69 -29.03
N GLU A 410 48.45 20.15 -27.82
CA GLU A 410 49.06 19.57 -26.63
C GLU A 410 49.06 20.65 -25.50
N SER A 411 49.42 20.25 -24.26
CA SER A 411 50.40 20.96 -23.40
C SER A 411 49.99 21.35 -21.97
N SER A 412 50.63 20.63 -21.04
CA SER A 412 51.26 21.08 -19.78
C SER A 412 50.44 21.31 -18.49
N ALA A 413 50.63 20.36 -17.55
CA ALA A 413 50.66 20.62 -16.11
C ALA A 413 51.90 21.45 -15.71
N PRO A 414 51.94 22.05 -14.50
CA PRO A 414 52.63 21.34 -13.43
C PRO A 414 52.02 21.46 -12.02
N THR A 415 52.43 20.50 -11.20
CA THR A 415 52.23 20.29 -9.78
C THR A 415 52.94 21.34 -8.91
N THR A 416 52.33 21.76 -7.79
CA THR A 416 53.05 22.18 -6.58
C THR A 416 52.25 21.88 -5.31
N THR A 417 53.00 21.48 -4.29
CA THR A 417 52.63 20.86 -3.01
C THR A 417 52.65 21.84 -1.83
N VAL A 418 51.65 21.73 -0.92
CA VAL A 418 51.74 21.72 0.59
C VAL A 418 52.20 23.03 1.30
N PRO A 419 51.92 23.36 2.62
CA PRO A 419 51.16 22.70 3.71
C PRO A 419 50.11 23.57 4.50
N THR A 420 49.47 22.87 5.44
CA THR A 420 48.71 23.17 6.68
C THR A 420 49.15 24.33 7.61
N ALA A 421 48.15 24.97 8.25
CA ALA A 421 48.03 25.34 9.69
C ALA A 421 46.72 26.13 9.90
N ASP A 422 45.74 25.63 10.66
CA ASP A 422 45.50 25.88 12.10
C ASP A 422 45.18 27.34 12.47
N THR A 423 43.92 27.61 12.85
CA THR A 423 43.62 28.40 14.05
C THR A 423 42.20 28.11 14.54
N ALA A 424 42.13 27.70 15.80
CA ALA A 424 40.95 27.59 16.64
C ALA A 424 40.30 28.96 16.93
N ASP A 425 39.00 28.99 17.21
CA ASP A 425 38.52 29.58 18.46
C ASP A 425 37.16 28.99 18.90
N THR A 426 36.96 29.14 20.20
CA THR A 426 36.23 28.39 21.21
C THR A 426 34.76 28.82 21.36
N THR A 427 33.89 27.98 21.95
CA THR A 427 33.48 28.04 23.37
C THR A 427 32.64 26.77 23.66
N ALA A 428 33.11 25.79 24.44
CA ALA A 428 33.01 25.65 25.91
C ALA A 428 31.58 25.89 26.44
N VAL A 429 30.90 24.88 27.00
CA VAL A 429 30.81 24.50 28.44
C VAL A 429 29.71 23.40 28.45
N SER A 430 29.64 22.33 29.25
CA SER A 430 30.44 21.64 30.26
C SER A 430 29.55 20.51 30.77
N ALA A 431 30.04 19.27 30.91
CA ALA A 431 29.83 18.44 32.10
C ALA A 431 30.61 17.12 31.93
N SER A 432 31.67 17.00 32.73
CA SER A 432 32.51 15.83 32.90
C SER A 432 32.41 15.36 34.34
N GLY A 433 32.54 14.05 34.53
CA GLY A 433 32.92 13.40 35.78
C GLY A 433 32.05 12.17 36.03
N SER A 434 32.56 10.94 36.16
CA SER A 434 33.89 10.52 36.56
C SER A 434 34.15 9.05 36.23
N THR A 435 35.43 8.76 36.09
CA THR A 435 36.21 7.57 35.72
C THR A 435 36.08 6.32 36.59
N THR A 436 36.40 5.15 36.00
CA THR A 436 37.51 4.20 36.33
C THR A 436 37.22 2.82 35.69
N ALA A 437 38.14 1.89 35.42
CA ALA A 437 39.49 1.84 34.89
C ALA A 437 39.80 0.33 34.65
N ALA A 438 40.53 0.02 33.57
CA ALA A 438 41.42 -1.15 33.36
C ALA A 438 40.86 -2.59 33.27
N GLY A 439 41.33 -3.34 32.26
CA GLY A 439 41.26 -4.80 32.22
C GLY A 439 41.47 -5.42 30.84
N THR A 440 42.73 -5.69 30.51
CA THR A 440 43.29 -6.36 29.33
C THR A 440 42.69 -7.76 29.04
N GLU A 441 42.46 -8.12 27.77
CA GLU A 441 42.92 -9.40 27.16
C GLU A 441 42.68 -9.45 25.63
N ARG A 442 43.39 -10.37 24.97
CA ARG A 442 43.88 -10.34 23.58
C ARG A 442 43.42 -11.60 22.83
N ALA A 443 43.38 -11.49 21.49
CA ALA A 443 43.27 -12.53 20.44
C ALA A 443 41.83 -12.82 19.95
N ALA A 444 41.40 -12.42 18.74
CA ALA A 444 41.83 -12.76 17.37
C ALA A 444 41.22 -14.07 16.83
N ALA A 445 40.26 -13.96 15.89
CA ALA A 445 40.21 -14.73 14.63
C ALA A 445 38.96 -14.39 13.77
N THR A 446 39.21 -13.97 12.52
CA THR A 446 38.51 -14.35 11.26
C THR A 446 36.98 -14.20 11.17
N GLY A 447 36.44 -13.21 10.46
CA GLY A 447 36.23 -13.25 9.00
C GLY A 447 34.78 -12.80 8.70
N PRO A 448 34.48 -12.22 7.51
CA PRO A 448 33.50 -11.15 7.39
C PRO A 448 32.11 -11.66 7.01
N ASN A 449 31.05 -11.06 7.58
CA ASN A 449 29.74 -11.07 6.94
C ASN A 449 29.38 -9.64 6.56
N ALA A 450 29.31 -9.42 5.25
CA ALA A 450 29.09 -8.13 4.64
C ALA A 450 27.62 -7.75 4.74
N SER A 451 27.33 -6.67 5.45
CA SER A 451 26.10 -5.90 5.29
C SER A 451 26.04 -5.35 3.86
N PRO A 452 24.95 -5.50 3.10
CA PRO A 452 24.79 -4.72 1.88
C PRO A 452 24.53 -3.27 2.25
N THR A 453 25.55 -2.44 2.06
CA THR A 453 25.38 -0.99 1.98
C THR A 453 24.53 -0.68 0.74
N SER A 454 23.50 0.15 0.91
CA SER A 454 22.79 0.78 -0.19
C SER A 454 23.73 1.77 -0.87
N SER A 455 24.53 1.29 -1.82
CA SER A 455 25.22 2.14 -2.76
C SER A 455 24.27 2.50 -3.90
N SER A 456 24.04 3.80 -4.08
CA SER A 456 23.55 4.39 -5.31
C SER A 456 24.51 4.02 -6.46
N ASN A 457 24.22 2.91 -7.14
CA ASN A 457 24.71 2.58 -8.47
C ASN A 457 23.69 1.58 -9.02
N GLY A 458 22.83 2.06 -9.91
CA GLY A 458 21.83 1.22 -10.57
C GLY A 458 22.49 0.12 -11.40
N PRO A 459 21.89 -1.08 -11.48
CA PRO A 459 22.21 -1.97 -12.58
C PRO A 459 21.51 -1.43 -13.83
N GLY A 460 22.31 -1.20 -14.86
CA GLY A 460 21.81 -0.84 -16.18
C GLY A 460 20.81 -1.85 -16.70
N PHE A 461 19.81 -1.34 -17.41
CA PHE A 461 18.89 -2.12 -18.21
C PHE A 461 19.66 -2.91 -19.27
N SER A 462 20.00 -4.17 -18.97
CA SER A 462 20.28 -5.14 -20.01
C SER A 462 18.94 -5.55 -20.62
N LEU A 463 18.72 -5.08 -21.85
CA LEU A 463 17.72 -5.57 -22.81
C LEU A 463 17.56 -7.10 -22.72
N VAL A 464 16.54 -7.55 -22.00
CA VAL A 464 15.87 -8.84 -22.23
C VAL A 464 14.36 -8.60 -22.14
N ALA A 465 13.87 -7.76 -23.05
CA ALA A 465 12.49 -7.80 -23.51
C ALA A 465 12.54 -8.11 -25.01
N GLY A 466 12.35 -9.38 -25.35
CA GLY A 466 12.35 -9.85 -26.72
C GLY A 466 12.10 -11.35 -26.78
N LEU A 467 10.91 -11.73 -27.24
CA LEU A 467 10.35 -13.09 -27.37
C LEU A 467 9.73 -13.70 -26.09
N GLY A 468 8.49 -13.28 -25.83
CA GLY A 468 7.56 -13.99 -24.95
C GLY A 468 6.09 -13.76 -25.32
N ALA A 469 5.77 -13.52 -26.59
CA ALA A 469 4.40 -13.33 -27.05
C ALA A 469 4.25 -13.70 -28.53
N LEU A 470 4.39 -14.99 -28.86
CA LEU A 470 3.94 -15.56 -30.15
C LEU A 470 4.08 -17.09 -30.14
N LEU A 471 3.17 -17.82 -29.47
CA LEU A 471 2.97 -19.25 -29.70
C LEU A 471 1.69 -19.84 -29.07
N VAL A 472 0.52 -19.21 -29.28
CA VAL A 472 -0.78 -19.91 -29.16
C VAL A 472 -1.74 -19.41 -30.25
N ALA A 473 -1.45 -19.74 -31.51
CA ALA A 473 -2.42 -19.64 -32.61
C ALA A 473 -1.96 -20.49 -33.81
N ALA A 474 -1.74 -21.79 -33.62
CA ALA A 474 -1.46 -22.70 -34.73
C ALA A 474 -1.86 -24.16 -34.42
N VAL A 475 -3.05 -24.40 -33.89
CA VAL A 475 -3.69 -25.72 -33.93
C VAL A 475 -5.20 -25.52 -34.12
N LEU A 476 -5.63 -25.36 -35.39
CA LEU A 476 -6.98 -25.68 -35.91
C LEU A 476 -7.11 -25.22 -37.37
N ALA A 477 -6.29 -25.79 -38.25
CA ALA A 477 -6.52 -25.74 -39.70
C ALA A 477 -5.96 -27.00 -40.38
N VAL A 478 -6.40 -28.17 -39.91
CA VAL A 478 -6.30 -29.43 -40.69
C VAL A 478 -7.67 -30.09 -40.63
N ARG A 479 -8.57 -29.66 -41.51
CA ARG A 479 -9.72 -30.45 -41.96
C ARG A 479 -10.27 -29.87 -43.28
N ARG A 480 -9.52 -30.07 -44.35
CA ARG A 480 -10.04 -30.22 -45.71
C ARG A 480 -8.96 -30.82 -46.59
N ASP A 481 -8.99 -32.14 -46.71
CA ASP A 481 -8.83 -32.89 -47.97
C ASP A 481 -8.62 -34.39 -47.68
N ARG A 482 -9.74 -35.06 -47.35
CA ARG A 482 -10.25 -36.30 -47.94
C ARG A 482 -11.49 -36.78 -47.21
#